data_AF-A0A2P2I452-F1
#
_entry.id   AF-A0A2P2I452-F1
#
_cell.length_a   1.000
_cell.length_b   1.000
_cell.length_c   1.000
_cell.angle_alpha   90.00
_cell.angle_beta   90.00
_cell.angle_gamma   90.00
#
_symmetry.space_group_name_H-M   'P 1'
#
loop_
_entity.id
_entity.type
_entity.pdbx_description
1 polymer ?
#
loop_
_entity_poly.entity_id
_entity_poly.type
_entity_poly.pdbx_seq_one_letter_code
_entity_poly.pdbx_strand_id
1 'polypeptide(L)'
;DDTVRHWSCYTGVKAGAVSKIQEFVRKESPALDEKFVNDEDFIRRLNAAQSSWTARAYPEHEKYTNREMLQRAGGHPRVLPPPAPATEEQKAKAGVLPTNFDWRNNKGINYVSAVRDQGQCGSCYSFASIGLVEARLRIETNFLRMDVLSIQDAISCTTLDEGCAGGFAYLIAGRYGKDIGFVNEDCNTYTAMDEVCDTD
;
A
#
# COMPACT_ATOMS: atom_id res chain seq x y z
N ASP A 1 -6.51 -28.94 -5.30
CA ASP A 1 -7.10 -27.59 -5.35
C ASP A 1 -7.20 -27.22 -6.81
N ASP A 2 -8.37 -27.50 -7.39
CA ASP A 2 -8.63 -27.42 -8.82
C ASP A 2 -9.00 -26.00 -9.28
N THR A 3 -8.90 -25.02 -8.39
CA THR A 3 -9.27 -23.62 -8.70
C THR A 3 -8.18 -22.83 -9.41
N VAL A 4 -6.95 -23.37 -9.54
CA VAL A 4 -5.79 -22.61 -10.05
C VAL A 4 -5.31 -23.06 -11.45
N ARG A 5 -5.86 -24.14 -12.04
CA ARG A 5 -5.32 -24.76 -13.28
C ARG A 5 -6.16 -24.65 -14.54
N HIS A 6 -7.29 -23.95 -14.52
CA HIS A 6 -8.15 -23.80 -15.70
C HIS A 6 -8.12 -22.36 -16.23
N TRP A 7 -7.01 -21.95 -16.82
CA TRP A 7 -6.97 -20.76 -17.69
C TRP A 7 -7.53 -21.13 -19.07
N SER A 8 -8.81 -21.51 -19.09
CA SER A 8 -9.55 -21.69 -20.34
C SER A 8 -9.59 -20.34 -21.07
N CYS A 9 -9.35 -20.29 -22.38
CA CYS A 9 -9.65 -19.10 -23.17
C CYS A 9 -11.16 -18.83 -23.09
N TYR A 10 -11.57 -17.80 -22.36
CA TYR A 10 -12.96 -17.36 -22.31
C TYR A 10 -13.23 -16.44 -23.51
N THR A 11 -14.17 -16.83 -24.36
CA THR A 11 -14.73 -15.96 -25.40
C THR A 11 -16.02 -15.33 -24.88
N GLY A 12 -15.93 -14.04 -24.52
CA GLY A 12 -17.11 -13.25 -24.18
C GLY A 12 -17.77 -12.72 -25.46
N VAL A 13 -19.05 -13.04 -25.68
CA VAL A 13 -19.87 -12.41 -26.71
C VAL A 13 -20.74 -11.35 -26.04
N LYS A 14 -20.69 -10.10 -26.52
CA LYS A 14 -21.49 -9.01 -25.96
C LYS A 14 -22.98 -9.34 -26.11
N ALA A 15 -23.66 -9.67 -25.01
CA ALA A 15 -25.05 -10.14 -24.98
C ALA A 15 -26.12 -9.07 -25.33
N GLY A 16 -25.71 -7.87 -25.76
CA GLY A 16 -26.62 -6.79 -26.15
C GLY A 16 -26.06 -5.40 -25.87
N ALA A 17 -26.87 -4.38 -26.16
CA ALA A 17 -26.58 -3.01 -25.73
C ALA A 17 -26.76 -2.92 -24.21
N VAL A 18 -25.66 -2.78 -23.48
CA VAL A 18 -25.70 -2.42 -22.05
C VAL A 18 -26.17 -0.97 -21.99
N SER A 19 -27.13 -0.66 -21.11
CA SER A 19 -27.49 0.73 -20.81
C SER A 19 -26.20 1.47 -20.43
N LYS A 20 -26.00 2.68 -20.98
CA LYS A 20 -24.89 3.52 -20.52
C LYS A 20 -25.04 3.62 -19.00
N ILE A 21 -24.03 3.18 -18.26
CA ILE A 21 -23.93 3.50 -16.84
C ILE A 21 -24.09 5.00 -16.80
N GLN A 22 -25.12 5.47 -16.11
CA GLN A 22 -25.30 6.90 -15.88
C GLN A 22 -24.06 7.29 -15.10
N GLU A 23 -23.11 7.96 -15.76
CA GLU A 23 -21.91 8.46 -15.10
C GLU A 23 -22.40 9.39 -14.01
N PHE A 24 -22.44 8.88 -12.79
CA PHE A 24 -22.51 9.72 -11.61
C PHE A 24 -21.17 10.44 -11.56
N VAL A 25 -21.06 11.53 -12.30
CA VAL A 25 -19.98 12.49 -12.14
C VAL A 25 -20.19 13.08 -10.75
N ARG A 26 -19.55 12.47 -9.76
CA ARG A 26 -19.55 12.99 -8.40
C ARG A 26 -18.88 14.34 -8.49
N LYS A 27 -19.64 15.42 -8.32
CA LYS A 27 -19.09 16.77 -8.36
C LYS A 27 -18.05 16.87 -7.26
N GLU A 28 -16.79 16.99 -7.65
CA GLU A 28 -15.69 17.13 -6.71
C GLU A 28 -15.88 18.40 -5.89
N SER A 29 -15.57 18.30 -4.59
CA SER A 29 -15.61 19.45 -3.70
C SER A 29 -14.42 20.36 -4.02
N PRO A 30 -14.61 21.68 -4.19
CA PRO A 30 -13.50 22.64 -4.33
C PRO A 30 -12.50 22.56 -3.17
N ALA A 31 -12.96 22.12 -1.98
CA ALA A 31 -12.11 21.93 -0.83
C ALA A 31 -11.00 20.88 -1.05
N LEU A 32 -11.12 20.00 -2.06
CA LEU A 32 -10.07 19.03 -2.39
C LEU A 32 -8.79 19.72 -2.89
N ASP A 33 -8.93 20.88 -3.53
CA ASP A 33 -7.82 21.69 -4.06
C ASP A 33 -7.22 22.65 -3.01
N GLU A 34 -7.88 22.80 -1.86
CA GLU A 34 -7.37 23.62 -0.76
C GLU A 34 -6.24 22.92 -0.02
N LYS A 35 -5.36 23.72 0.60
CA LYS A 35 -4.32 23.19 1.48
C LYS A 35 -4.95 22.45 2.67
N PHE A 36 -4.35 21.32 3.01
CA PHE A 36 -4.67 20.62 4.24
C PHE A 36 -4.27 21.49 5.44
N VAL A 37 -5.13 21.54 6.45
CA VAL A 37 -4.89 22.27 7.70
C VAL A 37 -5.20 21.32 8.85
N ASN A 38 -4.31 21.25 9.84
CA ASN A 38 -4.56 20.45 11.02
C ASN A 38 -5.75 21.03 11.83
N ASP A 39 -6.69 20.16 12.21
CA ASP A 39 -7.81 20.52 13.08
C ASP A 39 -7.47 20.19 14.54
N GLU A 40 -6.85 21.15 15.22
CA GLU A 40 -6.47 21.02 16.63
C GLU A 40 -7.68 20.80 17.55
N ASP A 41 -8.84 21.38 17.22
CA ASP A 41 -10.05 21.23 18.02
C ASP A 41 -10.62 19.81 17.90
N PHE A 42 -10.58 19.23 16.71
CA PHE A 42 -10.90 17.83 16.48
C PHE A 42 -9.93 16.88 17.19
N ILE A 43 -8.62 17.14 17.11
CA ILE A 43 -7.59 16.37 17.83
C ILE A 43 -7.85 16.39 19.33
N ARG A 44 -8.13 17.56 19.92
CA ARG A 44 -8.46 17.67 21.36
C ARG A 44 -9.70 16.87 21.71
N ARG A 45 -10.76 16.94 20.91
CA ARG A 45 -11.99 16.16 21.13
C ARG A 45 -11.75 14.66 21.05
N LEU A 46 -10.97 14.19 20.08
CA LEU A 46 -10.59 12.77 19.94
C LEU A 46 -9.82 12.29 21.17
N ASN A 47 -8.81 13.03 21.61
CA ASN A 47 -8.00 12.68 22.77
C ASN A 47 -8.77 12.73 24.10
N ALA A 48 -9.85 13.52 24.18
CA ALA A 48 -10.74 13.51 25.34
C ALA A 48 -11.72 12.31 25.35
N ALA A 49 -12.05 11.77 24.18
CA ALA A 49 -13.05 10.70 24.03
C ALA A 49 -12.49 9.28 24.19
N GLN A 50 -11.18 9.10 24.10
CA GLN A 50 -10.51 7.79 24.20
C GLN A 50 -9.12 7.92 24.85
N SER A 51 -8.55 6.79 25.29
CA SER A 51 -7.23 6.74 25.93
C SER A 51 -6.31 5.63 25.42
N SER A 52 -6.72 4.85 24.41
CA SER A 52 -5.93 3.75 23.87
C SER A 52 -4.84 4.19 22.89
N TRP A 53 -4.94 5.42 22.38
CA TRP A 53 -3.94 6.06 21.52
C TRP A 53 -4.00 7.59 21.69
N THR A 54 -3.07 8.32 21.09
CA THR A 54 -3.04 9.79 21.13
C THR A 54 -2.96 10.35 19.72
N ALA A 55 -3.98 11.10 19.31
CA ALA A 55 -3.98 11.90 18.10
C ALA A 55 -2.98 13.05 18.23
N ARG A 56 -2.27 13.37 17.14
CA ARG A 56 -1.32 14.48 17.09
C ARG A 56 -1.37 15.15 15.70
N ALA A 57 -1.22 16.48 15.69
CA ALA A 57 -1.03 17.25 14.47
C ALA A 57 0.39 17.08 13.92
N TYR A 58 0.50 17.04 12.59
CA TYR A 58 1.76 16.94 11.87
C TYR A 58 1.85 18.14 10.92
N PRO A 59 2.49 19.26 11.33
CA PRO A 59 2.59 20.47 10.51
C PRO A 59 3.21 20.24 9.13
N GLU A 60 4.08 19.23 9.00
CA GLU A 60 4.68 18.82 7.74
C GLU A 60 3.67 18.37 6.67
N HIS A 61 2.45 18.00 7.07
CA HIS A 61 1.38 17.62 6.15
C HIS A 61 0.64 18.84 5.56
N GLU A 62 0.76 20.04 6.12
CA GLU A 62 0.10 21.25 5.61
C GLU A 62 0.70 21.73 4.27
N LYS A 63 1.83 21.14 3.85
CA LYS A 63 2.36 21.32 2.50
C LYS A 63 1.48 20.69 1.42
N TYR A 64 0.63 19.72 1.76
CA TYR A 64 -0.25 19.02 0.81
C TYR A 64 -1.63 19.68 0.71
N THR A 65 -2.32 19.42 -0.38
CA THR A 65 -3.76 19.66 -0.54
C THR A 65 -4.59 18.56 0.10
N ASN A 66 -5.88 18.80 0.31
CA ASN A 66 -6.79 17.77 0.77
C ASN A 66 -6.86 16.57 -0.20
N ARG A 67 -6.74 16.80 -1.52
CA ARG A 67 -6.66 15.71 -2.52
C ARG A 67 -5.40 14.87 -2.33
N GLU A 68 -4.24 15.50 -2.20
CA GLU A 68 -2.96 14.79 -2.00
C GLU A 68 -2.96 14.03 -0.66
N MET A 69 -3.56 14.60 0.40
CA MET A 69 -3.72 13.89 1.67
C MET A 69 -4.65 12.67 1.56
N LEU A 70 -5.73 12.77 0.78
CA LEU A 70 -6.59 11.61 0.50
C LEU A 70 -5.86 10.54 -0.32
N GLN A 71 -5.06 10.92 -1.32
CA GLN A 71 -4.24 9.98 -2.10
C GLN A 71 -3.20 9.30 -1.21
N ARG A 72 -2.50 10.07 -0.36
CA ARG A 72 -1.55 9.56 0.63
C ARG A 72 -2.19 8.58 1.61
N ALA A 73 -3.46 8.77 1.97
CA ALA A 73 -4.21 7.87 2.85
C ALA A 73 -4.72 6.57 2.17
N GLY A 74 -4.38 6.33 0.90
CA GLY A 74 -4.83 5.16 0.14
C GLY A 74 -6.17 5.37 -0.59
N GLY A 75 -6.59 6.62 -0.75
CA GLY A 75 -7.80 6.98 -1.48
C GLY A 75 -9.08 6.81 -0.66
N HIS A 76 -10.18 6.49 -1.35
CA HIS A 76 -11.49 6.42 -0.71
C HIS A 76 -11.63 5.15 0.16
N PRO A 77 -12.06 5.28 1.43
CA PRO A 77 -12.23 4.14 2.30
C PRO A 77 -13.28 3.19 1.70
N ARG A 78 -12.89 1.94 1.47
CA ARG A 78 -13.84 0.87 1.14
C ARG A 78 -14.48 0.41 2.45
N VAL A 79 -15.80 0.37 2.50
CA VAL A 79 -16.52 -0.25 3.61
C VAL A 79 -16.33 -1.76 3.48
N LEU A 80 -15.40 -2.30 4.26
CA LEU A 80 -15.18 -3.74 4.36
C LEU A 80 -16.17 -4.32 5.38
N PRO A 81 -16.73 -5.52 5.12
CA PRO A 81 -17.50 -6.22 6.13
C PRO A 81 -16.61 -6.52 7.34
N PRO A 82 -17.20 -6.64 8.55
CA PRO A 82 -16.42 -7.06 9.72
C PRO A 82 -15.75 -8.42 9.44
N PRO A 83 -14.52 -8.62 9.93
CA PRO A 83 -13.83 -9.89 9.75
C PRO A 83 -14.64 -11.03 10.38
N ALA A 84 -14.66 -12.18 9.73
CA ALA A 84 -15.29 -13.37 10.27
C ALA A 84 -14.64 -13.78 11.61
N PRO A 85 -15.40 -14.36 12.56
CA PRO A 85 -14.82 -14.90 13.78
C PRO A 85 -13.74 -15.94 13.48
N ALA A 86 -12.68 -15.95 14.29
CA ALA A 86 -11.62 -16.96 14.16
C ALA A 86 -12.16 -18.38 14.41
N THR A 87 -11.77 -19.32 13.55
CA THR A 87 -12.09 -20.76 13.72
C THR A 87 -11.33 -21.35 14.91
N GLU A 88 -11.79 -22.48 15.43
CA GLU A 88 -11.08 -23.19 16.51
C GLU A 88 -9.64 -23.59 16.11
N GLU A 89 -9.44 -23.93 14.83
CA GLU A 89 -8.10 -24.18 14.29
C GLU A 89 -7.22 -22.93 14.34
N GLN A 90 -7.76 -21.77 13.94
CA GLN A 90 -7.03 -20.49 14.01
C GLN A 90 -6.70 -20.11 15.45
N LYS A 91 -7.62 -20.33 16.40
CA LYS A 91 -7.37 -20.11 17.84
C LYS A 91 -6.28 -21.04 18.37
N ALA A 92 -6.32 -22.32 18.01
CA ALA A 92 -5.29 -23.28 18.41
C ALA A 92 -3.91 -22.90 17.86
N LYS A 93 -3.84 -22.47 16.59
CA LYS A 93 -2.61 -21.95 15.97
C LYS A 93 -2.11 -20.67 16.65
N ALA A 94 -3.00 -19.78 17.06
CA ALA A 94 -2.62 -18.58 17.79
C ALA A 94 -2.06 -18.90 19.19
N GLY A 95 -2.55 -19.97 19.83
CA GLY A 95 -2.11 -20.38 21.17
C GLY A 95 -0.64 -20.82 21.27
N VAL A 96 0.02 -21.12 20.15
CA VAL A 96 1.45 -21.48 20.11
C VAL A 96 2.36 -20.33 19.67
N LEU A 97 1.79 -19.18 19.30
CA LEU A 97 2.57 -18.00 18.92
C LEU A 97 3.14 -17.30 20.16
N PRO A 98 4.29 -16.61 20.03
CA PRO A 98 4.81 -15.79 21.12
C PRO A 98 3.82 -14.68 21.49
N THR A 99 3.76 -14.35 22.77
CA THR A 99 2.90 -13.26 23.29
C THR A 99 3.28 -11.88 22.74
N ASN A 100 4.55 -11.70 22.38
CA ASN A 100 5.08 -10.49 21.76
C ASN A 100 5.99 -10.87 20.60
N PHE A 101 5.84 -10.17 19.48
CA PHE A 101 6.66 -10.37 18.30
C PHE A 101 6.82 -9.04 17.54
N ASP A 102 8.07 -8.70 17.21
CA ASP A 102 8.39 -7.50 16.44
C ASP A 102 9.53 -7.83 15.47
N TRP A 103 9.29 -7.74 14.16
CA TRP A 103 10.34 -7.92 13.15
C TRP A 103 11.46 -6.88 13.26
N ARG A 104 11.21 -5.75 13.92
CA ARG A 104 12.22 -4.73 14.22
C ARG A 104 13.10 -5.11 15.41
N ASN A 105 12.69 -6.12 16.18
CA ASN A 105 13.44 -6.65 17.31
C ASN A 105 13.15 -8.14 17.51
N ASN A 106 13.60 -8.95 16.56
CA ASN A 106 13.59 -10.39 16.70
C ASN A 106 14.92 -10.84 17.30
N LYS A 107 14.95 -11.04 18.62
CA LYS A 107 16.16 -11.40 19.39
C LYS A 107 17.29 -10.37 19.25
N GLY A 108 16.97 -9.08 19.27
CA GLY A 108 17.93 -7.99 19.13
C GLY A 108 18.28 -7.63 17.69
N ILE A 109 17.66 -8.28 16.70
CA ILE A 109 17.93 -8.09 15.29
C ILE A 109 16.72 -7.42 14.61
N ASN A 110 16.98 -6.37 13.83
CA ASN A 110 15.99 -5.66 13.03
C ASN A 110 16.03 -6.17 11.57
N TYR A 111 14.91 -6.74 11.10
CA TYR A 111 14.77 -7.24 9.72
C TYR A 111 14.03 -6.25 8.79
N VAL A 112 13.52 -5.14 9.31
CA VAL A 112 12.72 -4.16 8.55
C VAL A 112 13.61 -3.00 8.12
N SER A 113 13.38 -2.48 6.91
CA SER A 113 14.08 -1.32 6.35
C SER A 113 13.70 -0.05 7.10
N ALA A 114 14.46 1.02 6.84
CA ALA A 114 14.07 2.35 7.29
C ALA A 114 12.66 2.71 6.80
N VAL A 115 11.93 3.47 7.61
CA VAL A 115 10.64 4.04 7.20
C VAL A 115 10.90 5.03 6.06
N ARG A 116 10.10 4.93 5.00
CA ARG A 116 10.18 5.79 3.81
C ARG A 116 8.88 6.57 3.62
N ASP A 117 8.95 7.63 2.83
CA ASP A 117 7.83 8.56 2.61
C ASP A 117 7.32 8.48 1.15
N GLN A 118 6.05 8.08 0.95
CA GLN A 118 5.41 8.05 -0.37
C GLN A 118 5.03 9.45 -0.91
N GLY A 119 5.20 10.49 -0.11
CA GLY A 119 4.78 11.84 -0.48
C GLY A 119 3.29 11.95 -0.81
N GLN A 120 2.98 12.71 -1.85
CA GLN A 120 1.63 12.93 -2.39
C GLN A 120 1.14 11.79 -3.29
N CYS A 121 2.01 10.87 -3.69
CA CYS A 121 1.70 9.78 -4.60
C CYS A 121 0.93 8.66 -3.90
N GLY A 122 -0.10 8.10 -4.55
CA GLY A 122 -0.89 6.96 -4.05
C GLY A 122 -0.19 5.60 -4.14
N SER A 123 1.14 5.54 -3.99
CA SER A 123 1.95 4.32 -4.17
C SER A 123 2.10 3.48 -2.89
N CYS A 124 1.23 3.64 -1.89
CA CYS A 124 1.28 2.90 -0.62
C CYS A 124 1.33 1.37 -0.80
N TYR A 125 0.65 0.86 -1.83
CA TYR A 125 0.66 -0.56 -2.20
C TYR A 125 2.06 -1.04 -2.62
N SER A 126 2.83 -0.21 -3.32
CA SER A 126 4.20 -0.51 -3.75
C SER A 126 5.16 -0.45 -2.56
N PHE A 127 5.07 0.60 -1.73
CA PHE A 127 5.84 0.70 -0.47
C PHE A 127 5.62 -0.50 0.46
N ALA A 128 4.37 -0.90 0.67
CA ALA A 128 4.05 -2.06 1.51
C ALA A 128 4.62 -3.36 0.92
N SER A 129 4.58 -3.50 -0.41
CA SER A 129 5.07 -4.69 -1.12
C SER A 129 6.59 -4.80 -1.09
N ILE A 130 7.28 -3.71 -1.44
CA ILE A 130 8.74 -3.67 -1.47
C ILE A 130 9.32 -3.78 -0.05
N GLY A 131 8.73 -3.10 0.95
CA GLY A 131 9.15 -3.28 2.35
C GLY A 131 9.03 -4.73 2.84
N LEU A 132 8.00 -5.46 2.40
CA LEU A 132 7.87 -6.90 2.65
C LEU A 132 8.99 -7.70 1.96
N VAL A 133 9.27 -7.41 0.68
CA VAL A 133 10.32 -8.11 -0.09
C VAL A 133 11.70 -7.87 0.52
N GLU A 134 12.04 -6.62 0.86
CA GLU A 134 13.29 -6.26 1.53
C GLU A 134 13.45 -7.01 2.87
N ALA A 135 12.39 -7.08 3.67
CA ALA A 135 12.42 -7.82 4.93
C ALA A 135 12.61 -9.33 4.70
N ARG A 136 11.93 -9.90 3.70
CA ARG A 136 12.10 -11.30 3.29
C ARG A 136 13.53 -11.59 2.84
N LEU A 137 14.13 -10.71 2.03
CA LEU A 137 15.53 -10.84 1.61
C LEU A 137 16.47 -10.92 2.81
N ARG A 138 16.32 -10.03 3.79
CA ARG A 138 17.14 -10.05 5.02
C ARG A 138 16.95 -11.34 5.83
N ILE A 139 15.71 -11.83 5.93
CA ILE A 139 15.37 -13.07 6.66
C ILE A 139 15.99 -14.29 5.97
N GLU A 140 15.68 -14.49 4.68
CA GLU A 140 16.04 -15.69 3.94
C GLU A 140 17.56 -15.78 3.70
N THR A 141 18.22 -14.64 3.53
CA THR A 141 19.66 -14.58 3.26
C THR A 141 20.50 -14.39 4.52
N ASN A 142 19.88 -14.32 5.70
CA ASN A 142 20.55 -14.00 6.96
C ASN A 142 21.48 -12.76 6.84
N PHE A 143 20.91 -11.65 6.33
CA PHE A 143 21.59 -10.37 6.09
C PHE A 143 22.74 -10.36 5.06
N LEU A 144 22.95 -11.45 4.30
CA LEU A 144 23.86 -11.39 3.14
C LEU A 144 23.34 -10.41 2.07
N ARG A 145 22.02 -10.19 2.03
CA ARG A 145 21.35 -9.19 1.20
C ARG A 145 20.58 -8.22 2.10
N MET A 146 20.86 -6.95 1.93
CA MET A 146 20.23 -5.84 2.67
C MET A 146 19.77 -4.74 1.71
N ASP A 147 19.42 -5.13 0.49
CA ASP A 147 19.07 -4.20 -0.59
C ASP A 147 17.94 -3.26 -0.16
N VAL A 148 18.00 -2.04 -0.69
CA VAL A 148 16.90 -1.09 -0.66
C VAL A 148 16.43 -1.01 -2.10
N LEU A 149 15.21 -1.47 -2.36
CA LEU A 149 14.69 -1.66 -3.70
C LEU A 149 14.00 -0.39 -4.20
N SER A 150 14.02 -0.19 -5.51
CA SER A 150 13.41 0.97 -6.15
C SER A 150 11.90 0.88 -6.13
N ILE A 151 11.27 1.83 -5.43
CA ILE A 151 9.82 2.03 -5.51
C ILE A 151 9.44 2.60 -6.87
N GLN A 152 10.27 3.51 -7.41
CA GLN A 152 10.01 4.21 -8.65
C GLN A 152 9.96 3.25 -9.84
N ASP A 153 10.96 2.37 -9.96
CA ASP A 153 11.02 1.32 -10.96
C ASP A 153 9.74 0.45 -10.92
N ALA A 154 9.37 0.00 -9.73
CA ALA A 154 8.20 -0.85 -9.55
C ALA A 154 6.86 -0.18 -9.91
N ILE A 155 6.74 1.16 -9.85
CA ILE A 155 5.51 1.87 -10.27
C ILE A 155 5.58 2.41 -11.69
N SER A 156 6.77 2.66 -12.24
CA SER A 156 6.97 3.23 -13.58
C SER A 156 7.07 2.15 -14.68
N CYS A 157 7.59 0.96 -14.35
CA CYS A 157 7.89 -0.09 -15.32
C CYS A 157 6.85 -1.22 -15.37
N THR A 158 5.89 -1.21 -14.46
CA THR A 158 4.75 -2.13 -14.48
C THR A 158 3.62 -1.58 -15.34
N THR A 159 2.91 -2.47 -16.04
CA THR A 159 1.65 -2.14 -16.73
C THR A 159 0.43 -2.69 -15.99
N LEU A 160 0.63 -3.19 -14.77
CA LEU A 160 -0.38 -3.92 -14.00
C LEU A 160 -1.16 -3.03 -13.04
N ASP A 161 -0.64 -1.86 -12.69
CA ASP A 161 -1.26 -0.89 -11.79
C ASP A 161 -1.32 0.50 -12.43
N GLU A 162 -1.78 1.47 -11.63
CA GLU A 162 -2.04 2.84 -12.08
C GLU A 162 -1.04 3.82 -11.42
N GLY A 163 0.18 3.38 -11.10
CA GLY A 163 1.22 4.23 -10.53
C GLY A 163 0.76 4.97 -9.26
N CYS A 164 0.80 6.30 -9.28
CA CYS A 164 0.34 7.18 -8.21
C CYS A 164 -1.18 7.26 -8.07
N ALA A 165 -1.96 6.79 -9.04
CA ALA A 165 -3.41 6.65 -8.89
C ALA A 165 -3.81 5.38 -8.12
N GLY A 166 -2.85 4.48 -7.85
CA GLY A 166 -3.01 3.37 -6.91
C GLY A 166 -2.79 2.00 -7.52
N GLY A 167 -2.88 0.97 -6.68
CA GLY A 167 -2.60 -0.40 -7.06
C GLY A 167 -2.84 -1.38 -5.91
N PHE A 168 -2.46 -2.64 -6.12
CA PHE A 168 -2.62 -3.72 -5.14
C PHE A 168 -1.29 -4.39 -4.87
N ALA A 169 -1.04 -4.74 -3.61
CA ALA A 169 0.26 -5.29 -3.19
C ALA A 169 0.67 -6.56 -3.96
N TYR A 170 -0.30 -7.40 -4.35
CA TYR A 170 -0.03 -8.60 -5.15
C TYR A 170 0.53 -8.30 -6.54
N LEU A 171 0.18 -7.15 -7.14
CA LEU A 171 0.70 -6.76 -8.45
C LEU A 171 2.19 -6.47 -8.39
N ILE A 172 2.67 -5.91 -7.28
CA ILE A 172 4.09 -5.61 -7.07
C ILE A 172 4.84 -6.83 -6.55
N ALA A 173 4.57 -7.30 -5.32
CA ALA A 173 5.35 -8.38 -4.70
C ALA A 173 5.13 -9.75 -5.38
N GLY A 174 3.97 -9.96 -6.01
CA GLY A 174 3.58 -11.25 -6.59
C GLY A 174 3.83 -11.34 -8.09
N ARG A 175 3.31 -10.39 -8.88
CA ARG A 175 3.43 -10.39 -10.34
C ARG A 175 4.72 -9.75 -10.82
N TYR A 176 4.87 -8.44 -10.61
CA TYR A 176 6.05 -7.69 -11.06
C TYR A 176 7.35 -8.29 -10.54
N GLY A 177 7.44 -8.55 -9.23
CA GLY A 177 8.62 -9.17 -8.62
C GLY A 177 8.94 -10.58 -9.10
N LYS A 178 7.95 -11.32 -9.64
CA LYS A 178 8.16 -12.67 -10.19
C LYS A 178 8.51 -12.63 -11.68
N ASP A 179 7.85 -11.78 -12.44
CA ASP A 179 7.90 -11.76 -13.89
C ASP A 179 9.04 -10.85 -14.41
N ILE A 180 9.40 -9.80 -13.66
CA ILE A 180 10.41 -8.79 -14.01
C ILE A 180 11.55 -8.79 -12.98
N GLY A 181 11.23 -8.68 -11.69
CA GLY A 181 12.21 -8.54 -10.61
C GLY A 181 12.25 -7.11 -10.05
N PHE A 182 13.26 -6.80 -9.23
CA PHE A 182 13.43 -5.48 -8.63
C PHE A 182 14.87 -5.00 -8.76
N VAL A 183 15.05 -3.72 -9.08
CA VAL A 183 16.34 -3.03 -9.01
C VAL A 183 16.51 -2.32 -7.66
N ASN A 184 17.73 -1.87 -7.37
CA ASN A 184 18.02 -1.07 -6.18
C ASN A 184 17.53 0.38 -6.34
N GLU A 185 17.24 1.05 -5.23
CA GLU A 185 16.76 2.44 -5.18
C GLU A 185 17.70 3.45 -5.88
N ASP A 186 18.99 3.16 -5.94
CA ASP A 186 19.99 3.98 -6.63
C ASP A 186 19.92 3.86 -8.16
N CYS A 187 19.30 2.81 -8.70
CA CYS A 187 19.06 2.68 -10.14
C CYS A 187 17.92 3.57 -10.62
N ASN A 188 16.88 3.74 -9.81
CA ASN A 188 15.76 4.64 -10.11
C ASN A 188 15.21 5.21 -8.79
N THR A 189 15.55 6.45 -8.48
CA THR A 189 15.24 7.07 -7.20
C THR A 189 13.79 7.55 -7.15
N TYR A 190 13.11 7.33 -6.03
CA TYR A 190 11.71 7.70 -5.85
C TYR A 190 11.47 9.22 -5.90
N THR A 191 10.57 9.65 -6.80
CA THR A 191 10.24 11.06 -7.02
C THR A 191 8.83 11.44 -6.57
N ALA A 192 8.04 10.48 -6.10
CA ALA A 192 6.63 10.65 -5.72
C ALA A 192 5.74 11.18 -6.87
N MET A 193 6.05 10.78 -8.10
CA MET A 193 5.28 11.10 -9.31
C MET A 193 5.26 9.91 -10.27
N ASP A 194 4.29 9.93 -11.20
CA ASP A 194 4.29 9.02 -12.33
C ASP A 194 5.37 9.43 -13.32
N GLU A 195 6.30 8.52 -13.60
CA GLU A 195 7.39 8.71 -14.55
C GLU A 195 7.41 7.59 -15.58
N VAL A 196 8.01 7.87 -16.73
CA VAL A 196 8.26 6.85 -17.75
C VAL A 196 9.29 5.87 -17.21
N CYS A 197 9.11 4.57 -17.47
CA CYS A 197 10.11 3.57 -17.15
C CYS A 197 11.48 3.94 -17.75
N ASP A 198 12.50 4.02 -16.90
CA ASP A 198 13.86 4.50 -17.24
C ASP A 198 14.96 3.47 -16.88
N THR A 199 14.58 2.21 -16.74
CA THR A 199 15.50 1.10 -16.45
C THR A 199 15.40 0.07 -17.57
N ASP A 200 16.53 -0.19 -18.23
CA ASP A 200 16.68 -1.17 -19.31
C ASP A 200 16.62 -2.64 -18.84
#